data_AF-A0A8C0VES6-F1
#
_entry.id   AF-A0A8C0VES6-F1
#
_cell.length_a   1.000
_cell.length_b   1.000
_cell.length_c   1.000
_cell.angle_alpha   90.00
_cell.angle_beta   90.00
_cell.angle_gamma   90.00
#
_symmetry.space_group_name_H-M   'P 1'
#
loop_
_entity.id
_entity.type
_entity.pdbx_description
1 polymer ?
#
loop_
_entity_poly.entity_id
_entity_poly.type
_entity_poly.pdbx_seq_one_letter_code
_entity_poly.pdbx_strand_id
1 'polypeptide(L)' 'LLQVDCSEYKRLERGRPIYCERLYQPFCGSDGKTYNNKCSFCKAVL' A
#
# COMPACT_ATOMS: atom_id res chain seq x y z
N LEU A 1 -10.10 -1.83 15.66
CA LEU A 1 -9.63 -2.25 14.32
C LEU A 1 -8.56 -1.27 13.88
N LEU A 2 -7.30 -1.70 13.83
CA LEU A 2 -6.19 -0.84 13.42
C LEU A 2 -6.35 -0.55 11.91
N GLN A 3 -6.60 0.70 11.55
CA GLN A 3 -6.61 1.12 10.16
C GLN A 3 -5.19 1.51 9.76
N VAL A 4 -4.68 0.94 8.66
CA VAL A 4 -3.39 1.32 8.10
C VAL A 4 -3.56 2.66 7.38
N ASP A 5 -2.81 3.68 7.80
CA ASP A 5 -2.82 4.97 7.11
C ASP A 5 -2.04 4.89 5.78
N CYS A 6 -2.78 5.01 4.68
CA CYS A 6 -2.28 5.04 3.31
C CYS A 6 -2.28 6.46 2.72
N SER A 7 -2.49 7.52 3.52
CA SER A 7 -2.61 8.90 3.04
C SER A 7 -1.36 9.41 2.31
N GLU A 8 -0.18 8.86 2.62
CA GLU A 8 1.06 9.13 1.89
C GLU A 8 1.02 8.64 0.42
N TYR A 9 0.31 7.54 0.16
CA TYR A 9 0.14 6.95 -1.18
C TYR A 9 -1.08 7.50 -1.92
N LYS A 10 -2.00 8.17 -1.21
CA LYS A 10 -3.17 8.87 -1.78
C LYS A 10 -2.82 10.18 -2.50
N ARG A 11 -1.58 10.67 -2.41
CA ARG A 11 -1.15 11.96 -3.02
C ARG A 11 -1.02 11.94 -4.55
N LEU A 12 -1.85 11.16 -5.23
CA LEU A 12 -1.96 11.19 -6.67
C LEU A 12 -3.34 11.75 -7.04
N GLU A 13 -3.32 13.06 -7.28
CA GLU A 13 -4.26 13.79 -8.14
C GLU A 13 -4.93 12.84 -9.15
N ARG A 14 -6.24 12.64 -8.98
CA ARG A 14 -7.20 11.99 -9.90
C ARG A 14 -6.56 11.15 -11.03
N GLY A 15 -6.44 9.84 -10.80
CA GLY A 15 -6.24 8.85 -11.86
C GLY A 15 -4.79 8.50 -12.20
N ARG A 16 -3.79 9.00 -11.47
CA ARG A 16 -2.40 8.55 -11.65
C ARG A 16 -2.11 7.23 -10.90
N PRO A 17 -1.37 6.29 -11.51
CA PRO A 17 -1.01 5.03 -10.85
C PRO A 17 -0.07 5.26 -9.65
N ILE A 18 -0.30 4.54 -8.55
CA ILE A 18 0.65 4.49 -7.42
C ILE A 18 1.94 3.78 -7.87
N TYR A 19 3.05 4.51 -7.81
CA TYR A 19 4.40 3.99 -8.03
C TYR A 19 5.02 3.60 -6.69
N CYS A 20 5.44 2.34 -6.60
CA CYS A 20 6.11 1.80 -5.43
C CYS A 20 7.55 1.46 -5.77
N GLU A 21 8.47 1.76 -4.85
CA GLU A 21 9.81 1.20 -4.91
C GLU A 21 9.75 -0.33 -4.86
N ARG A 22 10.68 -0.98 -5.55
CA ARG A 22 10.84 -2.44 -5.53
C ARG A 22 11.68 -2.89 -4.32
N LEU A 23 11.43 -2.29 -3.16
CA LEU A 23 12.07 -2.64 -1.91
C LEU A 23 11.26 -3.73 -1.21
N TYR A 24 11.94 -4.78 -0.75
CA TYR A 24 11.31 -5.85 0.02
C TYR A 24 11.30 -5.51 1.52
N GLN A 25 10.13 -5.17 2.03
CA GLN A 25 9.80 -4.87 3.43
C GLN A 25 8.42 -5.49 3.74
N PRO A 26 8.35 -6.80 4.00
CA PRO A 26 7.09 -7.55 4.00
C PRO A 26 6.05 -6.92 4.92
N PHE A 27 4.83 -6.78 4.40
CA PHE A 27 3.70 -6.18 5.10
C PHE A 27 2.53 -7.15 5.14
N CYS A 28 2.11 -7.55 6.34
CA CYS A 28 1.02 -8.52 6.52
C CYS A 28 -0.34 -7.83 6.55
N GLY A 29 -1.24 -8.23 5.64
CA GLY A 29 -2.63 -7.80 5.61
C GLY A 29 -3.51 -8.65 6.53
N SER A 30 -4.64 -8.08 6.96
CA SER A 30 -5.68 -8.82 7.68
C SER A 30 -6.44 -9.81 6.80
N ASP A 31 -6.25 -9.74 5.49
CA ASP A 31 -6.75 -10.70 4.50
C ASP A 31 -5.88 -11.96 4.37
N GLY A 32 -4.83 -12.08 5.21
CA GLY A 32 -3.91 -13.20 5.21
C GLY A 32 -2.85 -13.13 4.10
N LYS A 33 -2.78 -12.05 3.32
CA LYS A 33 -1.77 -11.87 2.28
C LYS A 33 -0.57 -11.09 2.80
N THR A 34 0.61 -11.46 2.30
CA THR A 34 1.84 -10.69 2.49
C THR A 34 2.12 -9.87 1.25
N TYR A 35 2.35 -8.58 1.44
CA TYR A 35 2.71 -7.64 0.39
C TYR A 35 4.20 -7.32 0.47
N ASN A 36 4.82 -7.04 -0.67
CA ASN A 36 6.26 -6.74 -0.73
C ASN A 36 6.65 -5.56 0.15
N ASN A 37 5.79 -4.55 0.27
CA ASN A 37 5.95 -3.39 1.13
C ASN A 37 4.61 -2.69 1.40
N LYS A 38 4.62 -1.74 2.34
CA LYS A 38 3.45 -0.92 2.70
C LYS A 38 2.83 -0.22 1.48
N CYS A 39 3.65 0.26 0.53
CA CYS A 39 3.14 0.86 -0.71
C CYS A 39 2.35 -0.15 -1.56
N SER A 40 2.86 -1.38 -1.70
CA SER A 40 2.19 -2.45 -2.45
C SER A 40 0.87 -2.87 -1.79
N PHE A 41 0.82 -2.86 -0.45
CA PHE A 41 -0.43 -3.04 0.30
C PHE A 41 -1.40 -1.90 0.01
N CYS A 42 -0.99 -0.65 0.22
CA CYS A 42 -1.84 0.52 0.02
C CYS A 42 -2.32 0.66 -1.44
N LYS A 43 -1.50 0.28 -2.42
CA LYS A 43 -1.91 0.21 -3.83
C LYS A 43 -3.02 -0.82 -4.10
N ALA A 44 -3.10 -1.88 -3.32
CA ALA A 44 -4.09 -2.94 -3.50
C ALA A 44 -5.43 -2.65 -2.79
N VAL A 45 -5.43 -1.78 -1.77
CA VAL A 45 -6.61 -1.48 -0.93
C VAL A 45 -7.19 -0.08 -1.13
N LEU A 46 -6.50 0.79 -1.87
CA LEU A 46 -6.99 2.09 -2.35
C LEU A 46 -7.59 1.95 -3.74
#